data_AF-A0A831P3N1-F1
#
_entry.id   AF-A0A831P3N1-F1
#
_cell.length_a   1.000
_cell.length_b   1.000
_cell.length_c   1.000
_cell.angle_alpha   90.00
_cell.angle_beta   90.00
_cell.angle_gamma   90.00
#
_symmetry.space_group_name_H-M   'P 1'
#
loop_
_entity.id
_entity.type
_entity.pdbx_description
1 polymer ?
#
loop_
_entity_poly.entity_id
_entity_poly.type
_entity_poly.pdbx_seq_one_letter_code
_entity_poly.pdbx_strand_id
1 'polypeptide(L)'
;NLDGRLTKEIDDPRKYAASNWVASVAFLIEDGRENFVFVDIGSTTTDIIPVTNKPKAAFTDFERLKRGELVYFGVLRTPVFYVLHEIYSAPLCPEFFSITADVFRVTGDIGEEDYTCETPDGRGKDLESCLRRLSRSICCDLDELGIEKAREIASRAKLNMILKLSEAIREKLEEYGISSVLGCGIGEFLIEESCRGIKANFTKLSEIYGDYSKLFPAYSIFKLVEKEVEE
;
A
#
# COMPACT_ATOMS: atom_id res chain seq x y z
N ASN A 1 19.55 -10.46 -4.83
CA ASN A 1 20.11 -9.17 -5.30
C ASN A 1 19.00 -8.40 -6.04
N LEU A 2 19.27 -7.18 -6.54
CA LEU A 2 18.30 -6.34 -7.28
C LEU A 2 17.75 -6.99 -8.57
N ASP A 3 18.42 -8.01 -9.10
CA ASP A 3 17.96 -8.78 -10.27
C ASP A 3 17.02 -9.93 -9.88
N GLY A 4 16.64 -10.06 -8.60
CA GLY A 4 15.79 -11.15 -8.11
C GLY A 4 16.51 -12.48 -7.97
N ARG A 5 17.84 -12.51 -8.07
CA ARG A 5 18.64 -13.74 -7.96
C ARG A 5 19.18 -13.93 -6.54
N LEU A 6 19.11 -15.15 -6.04
CA LEU A 6 19.79 -15.57 -4.83
C LEU A 6 21.29 -15.69 -5.11
N THR A 7 22.12 -15.27 -4.15
CA THR A 7 23.58 -15.37 -4.25
C THR A 7 24.14 -15.78 -2.88
N LYS A 8 25.25 -16.54 -2.90
CA LYS A 8 25.93 -17.02 -1.68
C LYS A 8 26.91 -16.00 -1.09
N GLU A 9 27.31 -15.01 -1.88
CA GLU A 9 28.27 -13.99 -1.50
C GLU A 9 27.73 -12.59 -1.83
N ILE A 10 28.03 -11.61 -0.98
CA ILE A 10 27.70 -10.21 -1.17
C ILE A 10 28.94 -9.51 -1.76
N ASP A 11 28.99 -9.43 -3.09
CA ASP A 11 30.08 -8.79 -3.85
C ASP A 11 30.01 -7.25 -3.76
N ASP A 12 28.80 -6.69 -3.88
CA ASP A 12 28.52 -5.27 -3.75
C ASP A 12 27.24 -5.06 -2.92
N PRO A 13 27.35 -4.61 -1.65
CA PRO A 13 26.19 -4.38 -0.78
C PRO A 13 25.07 -3.53 -1.40
N ARG A 14 25.39 -2.63 -2.35
CA ARG A 14 24.41 -1.80 -3.05
C ARG A 14 23.45 -2.61 -3.92
N LYS A 15 23.86 -3.78 -4.41
CA LYS A 15 23.01 -4.73 -5.15
C LYS A 15 22.07 -5.54 -4.23
N TYR A 16 22.18 -5.37 -2.91
CA TYR A 16 21.41 -6.09 -1.90
C TYR A 16 20.62 -5.16 -0.99
N ALA A 17 20.64 -3.85 -1.26
CA ALA A 17 19.60 -2.93 -0.83
C ALA A 17 18.30 -3.22 -1.61
N ALA A 18 17.86 -4.48 -1.57
CA ALA A 18 16.72 -4.97 -2.30
C ALA A 18 15.47 -4.32 -1.74
N SER A 19 14.67 -3.75 -2.63
CA SER A 19 13.33 -3.32 -2.32
C SER A 19 12.44 -4.55 -2.07
N ASN A 20 11.52 -4.40 -1.14
CA ASN A 20 10.58 -5.39 -0.64
C ASN A 20 9.85 -6.17 -1.76
N TRP A 21 9.64 -5.54 -2.92
CA TRP A 21 8.95 -6.14 -4.06
C TRP A 21 9.81 -7.11 -4.92
N VAL A 22 11.14 -7.07 -4.85
CA VAL A 22 12.01 -7.81 -5.79
C VAL A 22 11.81 -9.32 -5.65
N ALA A 23 11.85 -9.81 -4.41
CA ALA A 23 11.64 -11.24 -4.14
C ALA A 23 10.20 -11.67 -4.49
N SER A 24 9.21 -10.83 -4.18
CA SER A 24 7.81 -11.06 -4.52
C SER A 24 7.60 -11.26 -6.02
N VAL A 25 8.14 -10.36 -6.84
CA VAL A 25 8.01 -10.45 -8.30
C VAL A 25 8.78 -11.63 -8.86
N ALA A 26 10.01 -11.89 -8.37
CA ALA A 26 10.80 -13.05 -8.81
C ALA A 26 10.05 -14.36 -8.54
N PHE A 27 9.51 -14.52 -7.33
CA PHE A 27 8.71 -15.68 -6.96
C PHE A 27 7.47 -15.85 -7.84
N LEU A 28 6.71 -14.77 -8.09
CA LEU A 28 5.52 -14.85 -8.94
C LEU A 28 5.86 -15.25 -10.39
N ILE A 29 6.98 -14.77 -10.94
CA ILE A 29 7.46 -15.18 -12.27
C ILE A 29 7.81 -16.67 -12.26
N GLU A 30 8.54 -17.15 -11.24
CA GLU A 30 8.87 -18.57 -11.10
C GLU A 30 7.65 -19.46 -10.84
N ASP A 31 6.57 -18.91 -10.27
CA ASP A 31 5.27 -19.57 -10.10
C ASP A 31 4.42 -19.53 -11.40
N GLY A 32 5.03 -19.10 -12.51
CA GLY A 32 4.42 -19.11 -13.85
C GLY A 32 3.49 -17.93 -14.13
N ARG A 33 3.58 -16.84 -13.35
CA ARG A 33 2.85 -15.59 -13.67
C ARG A 33 3.62 -14.77 -14.68
N GLU A 34 2.91 -14.23 -15.66
CA GLU A 34 3.48 -13.38 -16.71
C GLU A 34 2.57 -12.18 -16.96
N ASN A 35 3.16 -11.05 -17.39
CA ASN A 35 2.41 -9.86 -17.82
C ASN A 35 1.38 -9.36 -16.79
N PHE A 36 1.88 -8.83 -15.68
CA PHE A 36 1.08 -8.32 -14.56
C PHE A 36 1.66 -7.02 -13.98
N VAL A 37 0.80 -6.21 -13.37
CA VAL A 37 1.22 -5.14 -12.45
C VAL A 37 1.12 -5.70 -11.04
N PHE A 38 2.25 -5.81 -10.35
CA PHE A 38 2.30 -6.18 -8.94
C PHE A 38 2.06 -4.95 -8.09
N VAL A 39 1.12 -5.04 -7.14
CA VAL A 39 0.79 -3.97 -6.22
C VAL A 39 0.91 -4.49 -4.79
N ASP A 40 1.76 -3.87 -3.98
CA ASP A 40 1.94 -4.23 -2.57
C ASP A 40 1.69 -3.00 -1.70
N ILE A 41 0.66 -3.07 -0.86
CA ILE A 41 0.36 -2.00 0.09
C ILE A 41 0.69 -2.46 1.51
N GLY A 42 1.78 -1.90 2.02
CA GLY A 42 2.18 -2.06 3.40
C GLY A 42 1.57 -1.00 4.32
N SER A 43 2.17 -0.88 5.51
CA SER A 43 1.76 0.12 6.51
C SER A 43 2.06 1.56 6.09
N THR A 44 3.06 1.77 5.23
CA THR A 44 3.61 3.12 4.92
C THR A 44 3.63 3.44 3.43
N THR A 45 3.87 2.44 2.58
CA THR A 45 4.11 2.62 1.15
C THR A 45 3.29 1.66 0.32
N THR A 46 3.09 2.05 -0.94
CA THR A 46 2.47 1.26 -1.99
C THR A 46 3.46 1.09 -3.14
N ASP A 47 3.90 -0.13 -3.40
CA ASP A 47 4.76 -0.47 -4.54
C ASP A 47 3.88 -0.83 -5.74
N ILE A 48 4.18 -0.30 -6.93
CA ILE A 48 3.43 -0.57 -8.17
C ILE A 48 4.43 -0.95 -9.26
N ILE A 49 4.58 -2.25 -9.51
CA ILE A 49 5.67 -2.81 -10.30
C ILE A 49 5.10 -3.44 -11.57
N PRO A 50 5.24 -2.81 -12.74
CA PRO A 50 4.92 -3.45 -14.01
C PRO A 50 5.91 -4.58 -14.32
N VAL A 51 5.38 -5.74 -14.70
CA VAL A 51 6.13 -6.95 -15.03
C VAL A 51 5.63 -7.47 -16.36
N THR A 52 6.51 -7.58 -17.35
CA THR A 52 6.21 -8.31 -18.59
C THR A 52 6.97 -9.63 -18.60
N ASN A 53 8.14 -9.68 -19.26
CA ASN A 53 9.11 -10.76 -19.16
C ASN A 53 10.11 -10.59 -18.00
N LYS A 54 10.17 -9.38 -17.44
CA LYS A 54 11.01 -8.99 -16.31
C LYS A 54 10.39 -7.75 -15.64
N PRO A 55 10.74 -7.43 -14.39
CA PRO A 55 10.33 -6.18 -13.76
C PRO A 55 10.77 -4.97 -14.60
N LYS A 56 9.91 -3.96 -14.70
CA LYS A 56 10.17 -2.69 -15.41
C LYS A 56 10.31 -1.49 -14.48
N ALA A 57 10.21 -1.72 -13.17
CA ALA A 57 10.42 -0.70 -12.16
C ALA A 57 11.84 -0.13 -12.18
N ALA A 58 11.96 1.13 -11.76
CA ALA A 58 13.24 1.80 -11.65
C ALA A 58 14.02 1.26 -10.45
N PHE A 59 15.35 1.37 -10.53
CA PHE A 59 16.24 0.84 -9.50
C PHE A 59 16.22 1.63 -8.18
N THR A 60 16.00 2.94 -8.24
CA THR A 60 16.04 3.81 -7.05
C THR A 60 14.65 4.29 -6.67
N ASP A 61 14.39 4.43 -5.38
CA ASP A 61 13.10 4.92 -4.89
C ASP A 61 12.76 6.31 -5.42
N PHE A 62 13.77 7.17 -5.65
CA PHE A 62 13.55 8.50 -6.24
C PHE A 62 13.00 8.41 -7.67
N GLU A 63 13.57 7.54 -8.50
CA GLU A 63 13.06 7.33 -9.86
C GLU A 63 11.72 6.58 -9.85
N ARG A 64 11.51 5.66 -8.91
CA ARG A 64 10.20 5.00 -8.72
C ARG A 64 9.12 5.98 -8.32
N LEU A 65 9.41 6.93 -7.44
CA LEU A 65 8.51 8.03 -7.07
C LEU A 65 8.14 8.88 -8.30
N LYS A 66 9.13 9.27 -9.12
CA LYS A 66 8.87 10.02 -10.37
C LYS A 66 8.01 9.27 -11.37
N ARG A 67 8.16 7.94 -11.43
CA ARG A 67 7.46 7.07 -12.39
C ARG A 67 6.13 6.54 -11.88
N GLY A 68 5.72 6.89 -10.66
CA GLY A 68 4.49 6.35 -10.04
C GLY A 68 4.57 4.86 -9.68
N GLU A 69 5.78 4.33 -9.54
CA GLU A 69 6.06 2.91 -9.17
C GLU A 69 6.23 2.73 -7.66
N LEU A 70 6.27 3.85 -6.94
CA LEU A 70 6.24 3.96 -5.49
C LEU A 70 5.31 5.12 -5.15
N VAL A 71 4.22 4.83 -4.45
CA VAL A 71 3.31 5.83 -3.90
C VAL A 71 3.48 5.83 -2.39
N TYR A 72 3.71 7.00 -1.80
CA TYR A 72 4.11 7.12 -0.39
C TYR A 72 2.92 7.22 0.57
N PHE A 73 1.95 6.32 0.39
CA PHE A 73 0.95 6.05 1.40
C PHE A 73 0.80 4.55 1.63
N GLY A 74 0.34 4.20 2.82
CA GLY A 74 -0.02 2.83 3.19
C GLY A 74 -1.19 2.82 4.16
N VAL A 75 -1.52 1.64 4.67
CA VAL A 75 -2.73 1.44 5.47
C VAL A 75 -2.64 2.11 6.84
N LEU A 76 -1.45 2.26 7.43
CA LEU A 76 -1.38 2.60 8.85
C LEU A 76 -0.78 3.97 9.14
N ARG A 77 0.38 4.28 8.55
CA ARG A 77 1.31 5.28 9.10
C ARG A 77 1.28 6.64 8.38
N THR A 78 0.46 6.78 7.35
CA THR A 78 0.47 7.98 6.51
C THR A 78 -0.36 9.09 7.18
N PRO A 79 0.20 10.30 7.39
CA PRO A 79 -0.57 11.43 7.92
C PRO A 79 -1.76 11.77 7.01
N VAL A 80 -2.93 12.05 7.58
CA VAL A 80 -4.15 12.29 6.76
C VAL A 80 -4.03 13.53 5.88
N PHE A 81 -3.35 14.59 6.35
CA PHE A 81 -3.12 15.80 5.55
C PHE A 81 -2.31 15.55 4.26
N TYR A 82 -1.60 14.41 4.17
CA TYR A 82 -0.86 14.02 2.97
C TYR A 82 -1.80 13.51 1.86
N VAL A 83 -2.89 12.83 2.23
CA VAL A 83 -3.85 12.23 1.29
C VAL A 83 -5.12 13.07 1.11
N LEU A 84 -5.39 14.00 2.03
CA LEU A 84 -6.51 14.93 1.98
C LEU A 84 -6.01 16.34 2.35
N HIS A 85 -6.04 17.25 1.39
CA HIS A 85 -5.52 18.60 1.60
C HIS A 85 -6.57 19.58 2.14
N GLU A 86 -7.83 19.40 1.76
CA GLU A 86 -8.92 20.32 2.10
C GLU A 86 -10.23 19.56 2.26
N ILE A 87 -11.06 19.99 3.21
CA ILE A 87 -12.45 19.57 3.38
C ILE A 87 -13.26 20.71 4.00
N TYR A 88 -14.55 20.82 3.70
CA TYR A 88 -15.41 21.90 4.20
C TYR A 88 -14.90 23.32 3.93
N SER A 89 -14.22 23.52 2.80
CA SER A 89 -13.57 24.80 2.47
C SER A 89 -12.49 25.23 3.49
N ALA A 90 -11.93 24.28 4.24
CA ALA A 90 -10.86 24.47 5.18
C ALA A 90 -9.69 23.51 4.87
N PRO A 91 -8.44 23.99 4.86
CA PRO A 91 -7.29 23.11 4.70
C PRO A 91 -7.15 22.22 5.93
N LEU A 92 -6.65 21.01 5.72
CA LEU A 92 -6.20 20.19 6.85
C LEU A 92 -4.93 20.80 7.45
N CYS A 93 -4.86 20.80 8.77
CA CYS A 93 -3.70 21.21 9.53
C CYS A 93 -2.51 20.27 9.24
N PRO A 94 -1.32 20.78 8.87
CA PRO A 94 -0.14 19.96 8.60
C PRO A 94 0.57 19.47 9.89
N GLU A 95 -0.21 19.27 10.95
CA GLU A 95 0.24 18.71 12.23
C GLU A 95 -0.08 17.21 12.29
N PHE A 96 0.73 16.44 13.02
CA PHE A 96 0.58 14.99 13.12
C PHE A 96 -0.56 14.59 14.07
N PHE A 97 -1.81 14.91 13.70
CA PHE A 97 -3.00 14.62 14.51
C PHE A 97 -3.66 13.28 14.20
N SER A 98 -3.66 12.87 12.94
CA SER A 98 -4.30 11.63 12.48
C SER A 98 -3.52 10.97 11.36
N ILE A 99 -3.70 9.66 11.23
CA ILE A 99 -3.05 8.82 10.22
C ILE A 99 -4.06 7.93 9.49
N THR A 100 -3.64 7.28 8.40
CA THR A 100 -4.49 6.39 7.60
C THR A 100 -5.05 5.21 8.38
N ALA A 101 -4.40 4.75 9.45
CA ALA A 101 -5.00 3.77 10.36
C ALA A 101 -6.32 4.29 10.98
N ASP A 102 -6.40 5.58 11.34
CA ASP A 102 -7.63 6.20 11.85
C ASP A 102 -8.72 6.21 10.77
N VAL A 103 -8.33 6.51 9.53
CA VAL A 103 -9.22 6.50 8.36
C VAL A 103 -9.83 5.11 8.19
N PHE A 104 -8.99 4.09 8.08
CA PHE A 104 -9.44 2.72 7.79
C PHE A 104 -10.14 2.06 8.97
N ARG A 105 -9.84 2.48 10.21
CA ARG A 105 -10.58 2.06 11.40
C ARG A 105 -11.99 2.65 11.44
N VAL A 106 -12.15 3.88 10.93
CA VAL A 106 -13.45 4.59 10.87
C VAL A 106 -14.30 4.11 9.69
N THR A 107 -13.71 3.82 8.54
CA THR A 107 -14.41 3.23 7.38
C THR A 107 -14.70 1.75 7.54
N GLY A 108 -14.12 1.09 8.56
CA GLY A 108 -14.35 -0.32 8.86
C GLY A 108 -13.53 -1.28 7.99
N ASP A 109 -12.50 -0.78 7.32
CA ASP A 109 -11.61 -1.59 6.49
C ASP A 109 -10.58 -2.37 7.31
N ILE A 110 -10.29 -1.91 8.54
CA ILE A 110 -9.40 -2.61 9.47
C ILE A 110 -10.02 -2.70 10.87
N GLY A 111 -9.68 -3.77 11.59
CA GLY A 111 -9.99 -3.95 13.00
C GLY A 111 -9.10 -3.10 13.92
N GLU A 112 -9.36 -3.19 15.22
CA GLU A 112 -8.50 -2.54 16.22
C GLU A 112 -7.15 -3.26 16.37
N GLU A 113 -7.17 -4.57 16.21
CA GLU A 113 -6.03 -5.48 16.20
C GLU A 113 -5.08 -5.26 15.01
N ASP A 114 -5.62 -4.80 13.87
CA ASP A 114 -4.86 -4.49 12.66
C ASP A 114 -4.16 -3.12 12.76
N TYR A 115 -4.65 -2.22 13.64
CA TYR A 115 -4.03 -0.95 13.97
C TYR A 115 -2.80 -1.19 14.86
N THR A 116 -1.73 -1.71 14.28
CA THR A 116 -0.55 -2.19 15.03
C THR A 116 0.46 -1.09 15.38
N CYS A 117 0.42 0.06 14.69
CA CYS A 117 1.31 1.19 15.01
C CYS A 117 0.82 2.01 16.21
N GLU A 118 1.71 2.86 16.73
CA GLU A 118 1.37 3.88 17.72
C GLU A 118 0.36 4.89 17.14
N THR A 119 -0.57 5.32 17.98
CA THR A 119 -1.50 6.40 17.64
C THR A 119 -0.81 7.75 17.77
N PRO A 120 -1.13 8.75 16.92
CA PRO A 120 -0.47 10.06 16.95
C PRO A 120 -0.53 10.78 18.31
N ASP A 121 -1.58 10.53 19.10
CA ASP A 121 -1.79 11.14 20.41
C ASP A 121 -1.53 10.19 21.60
N GLY A 122 -1.07 8.96 21.33
CA GLY A 122 -0.84 7.92 22.34
C GLY A 122 -2.11 7.41 23.03
N ARG A 123 -3.30 7.70 22.48
CA ARG A 123 -4.60 7.24 23.01
C ARG A 123 -5.08 5.96 22.34
N GLY A 124 -6.31 5.56 22.65
CA GLY A 124 -6.95 4.34 22.15
C GLY A 124 -7.04 4.26 20.61
N LYS A 125 -7.26 3.04 20.14
CA LYS A 125 -7.46 2.66 18.73
C LYS A 125 -8.93 2.35 18.43
N ASP A 126 -9.80 2.57 19.41
CA ASP A 126 -11.24 2.47 19.27
C ASP A 126 -11.77 3.55 18.31
N LEU A 127 -13.02 3.34 17.87
CA LEU A 127 -13.65 4.20 16.87
C LEU A 127 -13.77 5.66 17.33
N GLU A 128 -14.09 5.91 18.61
CA GLU A 128 -14.27 7.26 19.13
C GLU A 128 -12.92 8.00 19.19
N SER A 129 -11.86 7.32 19.66
CA SER A 129 -10.51 7.87 19.64
C SER A 129 -10.03 8.24 18.23
N CYS A 130 -10.31 7.40 17.23
CA CYS A 130 -9.99 7.70 15.83
C CYS A 130 -10.76 8.91 15.30
N LEU A 131 -12.06 9.01 15.59
CA LEU A 131 -12.88 10.17 15.20
C LEU A 131 -12.36 11.46 15.83
N ARG A 132 -11.96 11.44 17.12
CA ARG A 132 -11.37 12.60 17.80
C ARG A 132 -10.06 13.05 17.12
N ARG A 133 -9.19 12.12 16.73
CA ARG A 133 -7.97 12.43 15.97
C ARG A 133 -8.27 13.03 14.61
N LEU A 134 -9.23 12.48 13.88
CA LEU A 134 -9.65 13.01 12.58
C LEU A 134 -10.20 14.44 12.69
N SER A 135 -11.05 14.73 13.69
CA SER A 135 -11.57 16.10 13.93
C SER A 135 -10.45 17.12 14.14
N ARG A 136 -9.40 16.75 14.88
CA ARG A 136 -8.24 17.62 15.13
C ARG A 136 -7.49 18.00 13.86
N SER A 137 -7.60 17.20 12.80
CA SER A 137 -6.97 17.48 11.50
C SER A 137 -7.49 18.77 10.84
N ILE A 138 -8.63 19.31 11.29
CA ILE A 138 -9.14 20.62 10.88
C ILE A 138 -9.25 21.59 12.07
N CYS A 139 -8.45 21.37 13.11
CA CYS A 139 -8.42 22.16 14.35
C CYS A 139 -9.74 22.21 15.14
N CYS A 140 -10.62 21.22 14.94
CA CYS A 140 -11.85 21.04 15.73
C CYS A 140 -11.71 19.89 16.73
N ASP A 141 -12.61 19.85 17.71
CA ASP A 141 -12.88 18.62 18.47
C ASP A 141 -14.11 17.87 17.92
N LEU A 142 -14.35 16.66 18.44
CA LEU A 142 -15.46 15.83 17.98
C LEU A 142 -16.84 16.38 18.40
N ASP A 143 -16.91 17.10 19.52
CA ASP A 143 -18.15 17.64 20.06
C ASP A 143 -18.63 18.84 19.23
N GLU A 144 -17.68 19.66 18.74
CA GLU A 144 -17.92 20.76 17.79
C GLU A 144 -18.23 20.24 16.37
N LEU A 145 -17.42 19.29 15.87
CA LEU A 145 -17.53 18.85 14.48
C LEU A 145 -18.72 17.90 14.25
N GLY A 146 -18.98 17.02 15.22
CA GLY A 146 -19.95 15.93 15.12
C GLY A 146 -19.41 14.69 14.38
N ILE A 147 -19.95 13.52 14.76
CA ILE A 147 -19.52 12.20 14.28
C ILE A 147 -19.61 12.06 12.76
N GLU A 148 -20.70 12.51 12.16
CA GLU A 148 -20.94 12.32 10.72
C GLU A 148 -19.92 13.10 9.87
N LYS A 149 -19.57 14.32 10.27
CA LYS A 149 -18.53 15.09 9.59
C LYS A 149 -17.14 14.49 9.81
N ALA A 150 -16.85 13.99 11.01
CA ALA A 150 -15.60 13.27 11.26
C ALA A 150 -15.47 11.99 10.39
N ARG A 151 -16.56 11.26 10.16
CA ARG A 151 -16.61 10.12 9.23
C ARG A 151 -16.42 10.51 7.78
N GLU A 152 -16.92 11.67 7.37
CA GLU A 152 -16.73 12.19 6.02
C GLU A 152 -15.26 12.52 5.76
N ILE A 153 -14.49 13.01 6.76
CA ILE A 153 -13.02 13.17 6.64
C ILE A 153 -12.36 11.84 6.25
N ALA A 154 -12.67 10.76 6.98
CA ALA A 154 -12.14 9.42 6.68
C ALA A 154 -12.56 8.96 5.27
N SER A 155 -13.85 9.08 4.95
CA SER A 155 -14.39 8.64 3.66
C SER A 155 -13.75 9.40 2.49
N ARG A 156 -13.52 10.72 2.64
CA ARG A 156 -12.89 11.55 1.62
C ARG A 156 -11.41 11.24 1.46
N ALA A 157 -10.69 11.00 2.57
CA ALA A 157 -9.30 10.58 2.55
C ALA A 157 -9.14 9.23 1.83
N LYS A 158 -9.96 8.22 2.19
CA LYS A 158 -9.98 6.91 1.50
C LYS A 158 -10.25 7.07 0.00
N LEU A 159 -11.27 7.86 -0.38
CA LEU A 159 -11.59 8.11 -1.78
C LEU A 159 -10.42 8.73 -2.55
N ASN A 160 -9.72 9.70 -1.96
CA ASN A 160 -8.54 10.32 -2.59
C ASN A 160 -7.42 9.30 -2.80
N MET A 161 -7.18 8.41 -1.82
CA MET A 161 -6.20 7.33 -1.96
C MET A 161 -6.58 6.36 -3.08
N ILE A 162 -7.86 5.96 -3.16
CA ILE A 162 -8.39 5.09 -4.23
C ILE A 162 -8.16 5.74 -5.59
N LEU A 163 -8.53 7.02 -5.75
CA LEU A 163 -8.37 7.73 -7.02
C LEU A 163 -6.90 7.82 -7.43
N LYS A 164 -6.01 8.12 -6.48
CA LYS A 164 -4.58 8.22 -6.76
C LYS A 164 -3.97 6.88 -7.15
N LEU A 165 -4.34 5.82 -6.44
CA LEU A 165 -3.88 4.46 -6.73
C LEU A 165 -4.42 3.96 -8.07
N SER A 166 -5.70 4.21 -8.34
CA SER A 166 -6.36 3.87 -9.61
C SER A 166 -5.65 4.51 -10.80
N GLU A 167 -5.29 5.80 -10.69
CA GLU A 167 -4.52 6.51 -11.70
C GLU A 167 -3.17 5.85 -11.94
N ALA A 168 -2.38 5.62 -10.87
CA ALA A 168 -1.06 5.04 -10.98
C ALA A 168 -1.07 3.62 -11.55
N ILE A 169 -2.02 2.77 -11.13
CA ILE A 169 -2.20 1.42 -11.68
C ILE A 169 -2.56 1.49 -13.16
N ARG A 170 -3.55 2.32 -13.52
CA ARG A 170 -3.99 2.47 -14.92
C ARG A 170 -2.85 2.91 -15.82
N GLU A 171 -2.05 3.89 -15.38
CA GLU A 171 -0.87 4.34 -16.14
C GLU A 171 0.09 3.18 -16.43
N LYS A 172 0.37 2.31 -15.45
CA LYS A 172 1.24 1.13 -15.68
C LYS A 172 0.60 0.08 -16.58
N LEU A 173 -0.70 -0.15 -16.45
CA LEU A 173 -1.42 -1.08 -17.34
C LEU A 173 -1.35 -0.61 -18.80
N GLU A 174 -1.61 0.68 -19.05
CA GLU A 174 -1.58 1.28 -20.38
C GLU A 174 -0.16 1.37 -20.96
N GLU A 175 0.81 1.86 -20.17
CA GLU A 175 2.21 2.03 -20.59
C GLU A 175 2.85 0.70 -21.05
N TYR A 176 2.53 -0.40 -20.38
CA TYR A 176 3.15 -1.71 -20.64
C TYR A 176 2.23 -2.69 -21.39
N GLY A 177 1.00 -2.29 -21.73
CA GLY A 177 0.03 -3.17 -22.39
C GLY A 177 -0.38 -4.38 -21.54
N ILE A 178 -0.43 -4.20 -20.21
CA ILE A 178 -0.76 -5.24 -19.24
C ILE A 178 -2.24 -5.15 -18.89
N SER A 179 -2.90 -6.29 -18.70
CA SER A 179 -4.32 -6.36 -18.33
C SER A 179 -4.58 -6.88 -16.92
N SER A 180 -3.58 -7.48 -16.26
CA SER A 180 -3.73 -8.12 -14.96
C SER A 180 -3.02 -7.35 -13.84
N VAL A 181 -3.62 -7.36 -12.65
CA VAL A 181 -3.06 -6.78 -11.43
C VAL A 181 -3.03 -7.87 -10.36
N LEU A 182 -1.87 -8.07 -9.73
CA LEU A 182 -1.69 -8.98 -8.60
C LEU A 182 -1.45 -8.15 -7.34
N GLY A 183 -2.33 -8.24 -6.34
CA GLY A 183 -2.24 -7.43 -5.12
C GLY A 183 -1.88 -8.25 -3.89
N CYS A 184 -1.00 -7.71 -3.05
CA CYS A 184 -0.74 -8.23 -1.70
C CYS A 184 -0.60 -7.11 -0.66
N GLY A 185 -0.24 -7.53 0.56
CA GLY A 185 -0.04 -6.65 1.68
C GLY A 185 -1.33 -6.40 2.46
N ILE A 186 -1.20 -5.70 3.58
CA ILE A 186 -2.33 -5.39 4.47
C ILE A 186 -3.37 -4.47 3.82
N GLY A 187 -3.04 -3.84 2.68
CA GLY A 187 -3.95 -2.96 1.93
C GLY A 187 -4.61 -3.59 0.70
N GLU A 188 -4.71 -4.92 0.58
CA GLU A 188 -5.39 -5.57 -0.55
C GLU A 188 -6.80 -5.05 -0.82
N PHE A 189 -7.55 -4.67 0.23
CA PHE A 189 -8.88 -4.07 0.09
C PHE A 189 -8.84 -2.75 -0.71
N LEU A 190 -7.82 -1.92 -0.49
CA LEU A 190 -7.65 -0.65 -1.17
C LEU A 190 -7.24 -0.85 -2.64
N ILE A 191 -6.41 -1.86 -2.91
CA ILE A 191 -6.05 -2.28 -4.27
C ILE A 191 -7.31 -2.73 -5.01
N GLU A 192 -8.12 -3.59 -4.39
CA GLU A 192 -9.35 -4.10 -4.98
C GLU A 192 -10.31 -2.97 -5.38
N GLU A 193 -10.57 -2.03 -4.46
CA GLU A 193 -11.45 -0.90 -4.74
C GLU A 193 -10.90 0.00 -5.86
N SER A 194 -9.59 0.18 -5.91
CA SER A 194 -8.92 0.95 -6.98
C SER A 194 -9.05 0.26 -8.34
N CYS A 195 -8.77 -1.04 -8.41
CA CYS A 195 -8.93 -1.83 -9.63
C CYS A 195 -10.38 -1.88 -10.10
N ARG A 196 -11.35 -1.97 -9.18
CA ARG A 196 -12.78 -1.94 -9.49
C ARG A 196 -13.17 -0.64 -10.20
N GLY A 197 -12.65 0.51 -9.75
CA GLY A 197 -12.91 1.82 -10.36
C GLY A 197 -12.45 1.93 -11.82
N ILE A 198 -11.33 1.28 -12.16
CA ILE A 198 -10.77 1.26 -13.53
C ILE A 198 -11.09 -0.02 -14.32
N LYS A 199 -11.89 -0.93 -13.75
CA LYS A 199 -12.24 -2.24 -14.33
C LYS A 199 -11.03 -3.10 -14.72
N ALA A 200 -9.95 -3.03 -13.93
CA ALA A 200 -8.77 -3.86 -14.13
C ALA A 200 -9.04 -5.31 -13.68
N ASN A 201 -8.41 -6.30 -14.33
CA ASN A 201 -8.48 -7.69 -13.90
C ASN A 201 -7.59 -7.89 -12.67
N PHE A 202 -8.20 -7.88 -11.49
CA PHE A 202 -7.50 -7.94 -10.21
C PHE A 202 -7.55 -9.34 -9.61
N THR A 203 -6.40 -9.82 -9.14
CA THR A 203 -6.28 -11.06 -8.36
C THR A 203 -5.65 -10.75 -7.01
N LYS A 204 -6.36 -11.14 -5.95
CA LYS A 204 -5.86 -11.09 -4.58
C LYS A 204 -4.88 -12.22 -4.34
N LEU A 205 -3.67 -11.89 -3.92
CA LEU A 205 -2.69 -12.91 -3.57
C LEU A 205 -3.07 -13.61 -2.26
N SER A 206 -3.89 -13.00 -1.42
CA SER A 206 -4.51 -13.68 -0.26
C SER A 206 -5.46 -14.82 -0.64
N GLU A 207 -6.11 -14.78 -1.81
CA GLU A 207 -6.95 -15.89 -2.29
C GLU A 207 -6.14 -17.10 -2.75
N ILE A 208 -4.87 -16.88 -3.09
CA ILE A 208 -3.95 -17.93 -3.59
C ILE A 208 -3.06 -18.45 -2.46
N TYR A 209 -2.51 -17.55 -1.65
CA TYR A 209 -1.49 -17.85 -0.64
C TYR A 209 -1.96 -17.61 0.80
N GLY A 210 -3.23 -17.23 1.03
CA GLY A 210 -3.78 -17.00 2.37
C GLY A 210 -3.11 -15.83 3.10
N ASP A 211 -2.98 -15.96 4.42
CA ASP A 211 -2.43 -14.91 5.29
C ASP A 211 -0.97 -14.52 4.97
N TYR A 212 -0.24 -15.36 4.24
CA TYR A 212 1.11 -15.04 3.78
C TYR A 212 1.16 -13.81 2.86
N SER A 213 0.04 -13.42 2.24
CA SER A 213 -0.07 -12.17 1.47
C SER A 213 0.30 -10.93 2.30
N LYS A 214 0.02 -10.91 3.60
CA LYS A 214 0.39 -9.80 4.50
C LYS A 214 1.90 -9.67 4.70
N LEU A 215 2.66 -10.74 4.46
CA LEU A 215 4.10 -10.86 4.63
C LEU A 215 4.77 -11.35 3.33
N PHE A 216 4.18 -10.99 2.19
CA PHE A 216 4.49 -11.63 0.91
C PHE A 216 5.98 -11.59 0.54
N PRO A 217 6.73 -10.48 0.73
CA PRO A 217 8.18 -10.48 0.50
C PRO A 217 8.95 -11.58 1.26
N ALA A 218 8.63 -11.81 2.54
CA ALA A 218 9.28 -12.82 3.35
C ALA A 218 8.89 -14.23 2.90
N TYR A 219 7.60 -14.45 2.59
CA TYR A 219 7.10 -15.69 2.04
C TYR A 219 7.78 -16.04 0.69
N SER A 220 7.92 -15.05 -0.19
CA SER A 220 8.56 -15.22 -1.49
C SER A 220 10.04 -15.57 -1.37
N ILE A 221 10.79 -14.93 -0.45
CA ILE A 221 12.18 -15.32 -0.18
C ILE A 221 12.25 -16.78 0.29
N PHE A 222 11.39 -17.17 1.23
CA PHE A 222 11.36 -18.55 1.72
C PHE A 222 11.13 -19.55 0.58
N LYS A 223 10.16 -19.27 -0.31
CA LYS A 223 9.84 -20.15 -1.44
C LYS A 223 10.93 -20.23 -2.50
N LEU A 224 11.61 -19.12 -2.79
CA LEU A 224 12.75 -19.11 -3.70
C LEU A 224 13.91 -19.96 -3.15
N VAL A 225 14.19 -19.85 -1.84
CA VAL A 225 15.25 -20.63 -1.18
C VAL A 225 14.89 -22.11 -1.10
N GLU A 226 13.64 -22.45 -0.78
CA GLU A 226 13.16 -23.84 -0.70
C GLU A 226 13.41 -24.59 -2.02
N LYS A 227 13.09 -23.97 -3.16
CA LYS A 227 13.35 -24.55 -4.49
C LYS A 227 14.83 -24.72 -4.82
N GLU A 228 15.68 -23.75 -4.49
CA GLU A 228 17.13 -23.84 -4.76
C GLU A 228 17.82 -24.94 -3.94
N VAL A 229 17.22 -25.38 -2.83
CA VAL A 229 17.72 -26.52 -2.02
C VAL A 229 17.22 -27.87 -2.54
N GLU A 230 16.09 -27.90 -3.24
CA GLU A 230 15.52 -29.11 -3.85
C GLU A 230 16.14 -29.46 -5.21
N GLU A 231 16.76 -28.49 -5.90
CA GLU A 231 17.53 -28.65 -7.15
C GLU A 231 19.00 -29.05 -6.94
#